data_AF-A0A094IY39-F1
#
_entry.id   AF-A0A094IY39-F1
#
_cell.length_a   1.000
_cell.length_b   1.000
_cell.length_c   1.000
_cell.angle_alpha   90.00
_cell.angle_beta   90.00
_cell.angle_gamma   90.00
#
_symmetry.space_group_name_H-M   'P 1'
#
loop_
_entity.id
_entity.type
_entity.pdbx_description
1 polymer ?
#
loop_
_entity_poly.entity_id
_entity_poly.type
_entity_poly.pdbx_seq_one_letter_code
_entity_poly.pdbx_strand_id
1 'polypeptide(L)'
;MHPDYTNVSYYPNYEKYTARSSNRLDDESIDRTLPPGFPQLLNSKMVWEGQNLSLDELTSSDGTECVLELNDSQLAEIDTALKHFQALKRPLGELSPSTFPLPLLHPNLRSVSENLHKGYGFTFIRGVPVDKYNVEENMIIFVGVSSHIGCVRSRQDQSFEGNPADVMVAHITDFRHPKDDNRVMIPAYTDGEVPFHTDLGNLVSLFTLSEPATGGETLLASSWRVYNELVRTRPDLIRELADEWDIPRKDAVVRRLPLLFYQPPHDTAPERIIIQSPAGGSGHPTLPG
;
A
#
# COMPACT_ATOMS: atom_id res chain seq x y z
N MET A 1 -3.59 24.12 -27.44
CA MET A 1 -3.22 24.82 -26.19
C MET A 1 -2.61 23.76 -25.29
N HIS A 2 -1.32 23.87 -24.93
CA HIS A 2 -0.78 22.93 -23.94
C HIS A 2 -1.48 23.20 -22.60
N PRO A 3 -2.06 22.20 -21.95
CA PRO A 3 -2.64 22.38 -20.62
C PRO A 3 -1.57 22.92 -19.66
N ASP A 4 -1.88 24.04 -18.99
CA ASP A 4 -1.03 24.61 -17.96
C ASP A 4 -1.15 23.77 -16.68
N TYR A 5 -0.18 22.87 -16.50
CA TYR A 5 -0.11 22.00 -15.32
C TYR A 5 0.41 22.71 -14.06
N THR A 6 0.81 23.99 -14.14
CA THR A 6 1.34 24.73 -12.98
C THR A 6 0.29 24.99 -11.89
N ASN A 7 -1.00 24.80 -12.20
CA ASN A 7 -2.12 24.99 -11.27
C ASN A 7 -2.71 23.66 -10.72
N VAL A 8 -2.02 22.54 -10.89
CA VAL A 8 -2.39 21.26 -10.27
C VAL A 8 -1.66 21.12 -8.94
N SER A 9 -2.40 21.29 -7.84
CA SER A 9 -1.90 21.09 -6.48
C SER A 9 -1.54 19.62 -6.23
N TYR A 10 -0.51 19.38 -5.41
CA TYR A 10 -0.18 18.05 -4.90
C TYR A 10 -1.36 17.46 -4.10
N TYR A 11 -1.98 18.28 -3.25
CA TYR A 11 -3.19 17.91 -2.53
C TYR A 11 -4.41 17.95 -3.45
N PRO A 12 -5.25 16.90 -3.46
CA PRO A 12 -6.51 16.89 -4.20
C PRO A 12 -7.40 18.07 -3.83
N ASN A 13 -8.04 18.68 -4.83
CA ASN A 13 -9.01 19.75 -4.63
C ASN A 13 -10.25 19.47 -5.47
N TYR A 14 -11.38 19.23 -4.80
CA TYR A 14 -12.60 18.77 -5.44
C TYR A 14 -13.23 19.83 -6.37
N GLU A 15 -13.21 21.11 -5.97
CA GLU A 15 -13.74 22.20 -6.77
C GLU A 15 -12.93 22.39 -8.07
N LYS A 16 -11.60 22.41 -7.96
CA LYS A 16 -10.71 22.47 -9.13
C LYS A 16 -10.86 21.24 -10.02
N TYR A 17 -11.02 20.05 -9.45
CA TYR A 17 -11.29 18.82 -10.20
C TYR A 17 -12.61 18.91 -10.98
N THR A 18 -13.68 19.38 -10.34
CA THR A 18 -15.01 19.48 -10.94
C THR A 18 -14.99 20.49 -12.09
N ALA A 19 -14.40 21.67 -11.89
CA ALA A 19 -14.28 22.69 -12.93
C ALA A 19 -13.49 22.19 -14.16
N ARG A 20 -12.37 21.49 -13.95
CA ARG A 20 -11.59 20.88 -15.05
C ARG A 20 -12.35 19.77 -15.76
N SER A 21 -13.09 18.95 -15.01
CA SER A 21 -13.84 17.82 -15.55
C SER A 21 -14.97 18.28 -16.46
N SER A 22 -15.75 19.30 -16.06
CA SER A 22 -16.80 19.86 -16.92
C SER A 22 -16.23 20.39 -18.23
N ASN A 23 -15.17 21.22 -18.17
CA ASN A 23 -14.54 21.77 -19.37
C ASN A 23 -14.00 20.69 -20.32
N ARG A 24 -13.48 19.59 -19.80
CA ARG A 24 -12.94 18.48 -20.60
C ARG A 24 -14.06 17.60 -21.18
N LEU A 25 -15.18 17.45 -20.48
CA LEU A 25 -16.32 16.67 -20.96
C LEU A 25 -17.17 17.41 -22.00
N ASP A 26 -17.06 18.73 -22.09
CA ASP A 26 -17.67 19.54 -23.17
C ASP A 26 -16.91 19.43 -24.50
N ASP A 27 -15.71 18.85 -24.50
CA ASP A 27 -14.90 18.59 -25.69
C ASP A 27 -15.44 17.36 -26.45
N GLU A 28 -16.12 17.58 -27.58
CA GLU A 28 -16.67 16.51 -28.43
C GLU A 28 -15.59 15.61 -29.06
N SER A 29 -14.32 16.04 -29.07
CA SER A 29 -13.22 15.25 -29.65
C SER A 29 -12.70 14.14 -28.73
N ILE A 30 -13.16 14.10 -27.48
CA ILE A 30 -12.65 13.14 -26.49
C ILE A 30 -13.12 11.71 -26.79
N ASP A 31 -12.18 10.78 -26.89
CA ASP A 31 -12.49 9.36 -27.04
C ASP A 31 -12.96 8.78 -25.69
N ARG A 32 -14.24 8.41 -25.63
CA ARG A 32 -14.90 7.85 -24.45
C ARG A 32 -14.98 6.32 -24.48
N THR A 33 -14.17 5.67 -25.31
CA THR A 33 -14.08 4.21 -25.35
C THR A 33 -12.92 3.71 -24.49
N LEU A 34 -13.05 2.50 -23.95
CA LEU A 34 -11.95 1.86 -23.24
C LEU A 34 -10.83 1.43 -24.20
N PRO A 35 -9.56 1.39 -23.73
CA PRO A 35 -8.49 0.78 -24.48
C PRO A 35 -8.76 -0.70 -24.80
N PRO A 36 -8.22 -1.22 -25.92
CA PRO A 36 -8.36 -2.63 -26.25
C PRO A 36 -7.94 -3.54 -25.10
N GLY A 37 -8.78 -4.54 -24.79
CA GLY A 37 -8.54 -5.53 -23.75
C GLY A 37 -9.00 -5.13 -22.36
N PHE A 38 -9.21 -3.84 -22.06
CA PHE A 38 -9.66 -3.42 -20.73
C PHE A 38 -11.13 -3.83 -20.48
N PRO A 39 -11.46 -4.34 -19.27
CA PRO A 39 -12.79 -4.83 -18.96
C PRO A 39 -13.80 -3.70 -18.74
N GLN A 40 -15.04 -3.90 -19.22
CA GLN A 40 -16.13 -2.94 -18.99
C GLN A 40 -16.61 -2.91 -17.53
N LEU A 41 -16.32 -3.96 -16.77
CA LEU A 41 -16.67 -4.09 -15.37
C LEU A 41 -15.76 -5.12 -14.72
N LEU A 42 -15.13 -4.76 -13.63
CA LEU A 42 -14.51 -5.72 -12.73
C LEU A 42 -15.56 -6.27 -11.77
N ASN A 43 -15.63 -7.59 -11.65
CA ASN A 43 -16.52 -8.26 -10.71
C ASN A 43 -15.71 -9.19 -9.79
N SER A 44 -15.27 -8.68 -8.65
CA SER A 44 -14.51 -9.44 -7.66
C SER A 44 -14.72 -8.88 -6.25
N LYS A 45 -14.27 -9.63 -5.24
CA LYS A 45 -14.24 -9.15 -3.85
C LYS A 45 -13.35 -7.92 -3.65
N MET A 46 -12.42 -7.64 -4.57
CA MET A 46 -11.62 -6.42 -4.53
C MET A 46 -12.44 -5.16 -4.84
N VAL A 47 -13.65 -5.29 -5.39
CA VAL A 47 -14.58 -4.17 -5.62
C VAL A 47 -15.43 -3.98 -4.36
N TRP A 48 -15.02 -3.05 -3.51
CA TRP A 48 -15.72 -2.75 -2.25
C TRP A 48 -15.76 -1.25 -1.98
N GLU A 49 -16.66 -0.85 -1.09
CA GLU A 49 -16.78 0.49 -0.54
C GLU A 49 -16.75 0.40 0.98
N GLY A 50 -16.15 1.39 1.65
CA GLY A 50 -16.00 1.37 3.12
C GLY A 50 -17.33 1.19 3.86
N GLN A 51 -18.41 1.76 3.33
CA GLN A 51 -19.76 1.64 3.91
C GLN A 51 -20.31 0.21 3.95
N ASN A 52 -19.76 -0.71 3.15
CA ASN A 52 -20.20 -2.11 3.10
C ASN A 52 -19.34 -3.04 3.97
N LEU A 53 -18.38 -2.47 4.71
CA LEU A 53 -17.42 -3.18 5.55
C LEU A 53 -17.62 -2.77 7.02
N SER A 54 -17.88 -3.76 7.88
CA SER A 54 -17.95 -3.55 9.32
C SER A 54 -16.66 -4.03 9.97
N LEU A 55 -15.78 -3.09 10.32
CA LEU A 55 -14.51 -3.41 11.00
C LEU A 55 -14.71 -3.77 12.48
N ASP A 56 -15.86 -3.41 13.06
CA ASP A 56 -16.21 -3.69 14.45
C ASP A 56 -16.83 -5.08 14.60
N GLU A 57 -17.63 -5.51 13.62
CA GLU A 57 -18.21 -6.86 13.60
C GLU A 57 -17.24 -7.91 13.07
N LEU A 58 -16.00 -7.52 12.74
CA LEU A 58 -14.92 -8.36 12.18
C LEU A 58 -15.27 -9.00 10.81
N THR A 59 -16.51 -8.82 10.34
CA THR A 59 -17.06 -9.44 9.14
C THR A 59 -17.58 -8.40 8.17
N SER A 60 -17.33 -8.63 6.89
CA SER A 60 -18.03 -7.94 5.81
C SER A 60 -19.45 -8.50 5.61
N SER A 61 -20.29 -7.76 4.89
CA SER A 61 -21.66 -8.17 4.53
C SER A 61 -21.76 -9.51 3.78
N ASP A 62 -20.66 -9.99 3.16
CA ASP A 62 -20.59 -11.29 2.49
C ASP A 62 -19.96 -12.41 3.34
N GLY A 63 -19.66 -12.14 4.62
CA GLY A 63 -19.08 -13.09 5.57
C GLY A 63 -17.57 -13.29 5.45
N THR A 64 -16.87 -12.55 4.59
CA THR A 64 -15.41 -12.58 4.51
C THR A 64 -14.82 -11.74 5.65
N GLU A 65 -13.87 -12.32 6.39
CA GLU A 65 -13.19 -11.64 7.52
C GLU A 65 -12.13 -10.64 7.02
N CYS A 66 -12.32 -9.37 7.35
CA CYS A 66 -11.33 -8.30 7.09
C CYS A 66 -10.40 -8.09 8.29
N VAL A 67 -10.69 -8.73 9.42
CA VAL A 67 -9.97 -8.58 10.67
C VAL A 67 -9.67 -9.97 11.24
N LEU A 68 -8.39 -10.22 11.54
CA LEU A 68 -7.93 -11.35 12.32
C LEU A 68 -7.68 -10.86 13.75
N GLU A 69 -8.62 -11.17 14.65
CA GLU A 69 -8.46 -10.92 16.09
C GLU A 69 -7.66 -12.07 16.72
N LEU A 70 -6.47 -11.77 17.25
CA LEU A 70 -5.62 -12.78 17.86
C LEU A 70 -6.16 -13.16 19.23
N ASN A 71 -6.36 -14.46 19.45
CA ASN A 71 -6.76 -14.97 20.76
C ASN A 71 -5.54 -15.25 21.66
N ASP A 72 -5.81 -15.50 22.95
CA ASP A 72 -4.77 -15.73 23.96
C ASP A 72 -3.78 -16.86 23.60
N SER A 73 -4.26 -17.93 22.96
CA SER A 73 -3.39 -19.05 22.56
C SER A 73 -2.45 -18.68 21.41
N GLN A 74 -2.92 -17.87 20.46
CA GLN A 74 -2.11 -17.36 19.36
C GLN A 74 -1.11 -16.31 19.86
N LEU A 75 -1.50 -15.46 20.82
CA LEU A 75 -0.59 -14.51 21.46
C LEU A 75 0.51 -15.22 22.28
N ALA A 76 0.17 -16.28 23.01
CA ALA A 76 1.15 -17.11 23.72
C ALA A 76 2.12 -17.83 22.74
N GLU A 77 1.62 -18.24 21.57
CA GLU A 77 2.45 -18.81 20.51
C GLU A 77 3.45 -17.77 19.95
N ILE A 78 3.01 -16.54 19.70
CA ILE A 78 3.89 -15.43 19.26
C ILE A 78 5.00 -15.18 20.28
N ASP A 79 4.68 -15.12 21.58
CA ASP A 79 5.66 -14.96 22.66
C ASP A 79 6.67 -16.12 22.70
N THR A 80 6.19 -17.35 22.49
CA THR A 80 7.05 -18.55 22.41
C THR A 80 7.99 -18.48 21.20
N ALA A 81 7.48 -18.06 20.04
CA ALA A 81 8.27 -17.91 18.82
C ALA A 81 9.32 -16.81 18.93
N LEU A 82 8.99 -15.68 19.59
CA LEU A 82 9.94 -14.62 19.92
C LEU A 82 11.11 -15.15 20.76
N LYS A 83 10.79 -15.83 21.87
CA LYS A 83 11.81 -16.42 22.77
C LYS A 83 12.66 -17.46 22.04
N HIS A 84 12.04 -18.26 21.17
CA HIS A 84 12.74 -19.22 20.34
C HIS A 84 13.76 -18.53 19.43
N PHE A 85 13.34 -17.51 18.66
CA PHE A 85 14.22 -16.78 17.76
C PHE A 85 15.39 -16.12 18.50
N GLN A 86 15.12 -15.45 19.61
CA GLN A 86 16.17 -14.83 20.45
C GLN A 86 17.19 -15.87 20.95
N ALA A 87 16.74 -17.07 21.34
CA ALA A 87 17.61 -18.14 21.78
C ALA A 87 18.53 -18.68 20.67
N LEU A 88 18.12 -18.58 19.39
CA LEU A 88 18.96 -18.95 18.25
C LEU A 88 20.16 -18.01 18.07
N LYS A 89 20.09 -16.78 18.59
CA LYS A 89 21.13 -15.73 18.44
C LYS A 89 21.53 -15.51 16.98
N ARG A 90 20.55 -15.55 16.08
CA ARG A 90 20.75 -15.33 14.64
C ARG A 90 20.48 -13.87 14.28
N PRO A 91 21.08 -13.35 13.20
CA PRO A 91 20.76 -12.03 12.68
C PRO A 91 19.27 -11.89 12.32
N LEU A 92 18.72 -10.69 12.51
CA LEU A 92 17.30 -10.37 12.22
C LEU A 92 16.91 -10.66 10.76
N GLY A 93 17.85 -10.54 9.82
CA GLY A 93 17.63 -10.88 8.41
C GLY A 93 17.29 -12.36 8.16
N GLU A 94 17.52 -13.23 9.14
CA GLU A 94 17.20 -14.66 9.07
C GLU A 94 15.80 -15.00 9.63
N LEU A 95 14.98 -13.98 9.96
CA LEU A 95 13.59 -14.17 10.34
C LEU A 95 12.77 -14.77 9.19
N SER A 96 12.24 -15.96 9.44
CA SER A 96 11.49 -16.78 8.50
C SER A 96 10.51 -17.67 9.25
N PRO A 97 9.57 -18.33 8.56
CA PRO A 97 8.69 -19.31 9.20
C PRO A 97 9.42 -20.45 9.92
N SER A 98 10.67 -20.73 9.53
CA SER A 98 11.48 -21.78 10.16
C SER A 98 12.18 -21.34 11.45
N THR A 99 12.48 -20.04 11.58
CA THR A 99 13.19 -19.45 12.72
C THR A 99 12.24 -18.72 13.68
N PHE A 100 11.00 -18.48 13.25
CA PHE A 100 9.89 -17.93 14.04
C PHE A 100 8.65 -18.82 13.85
N PRO A 101 8.59 -20.02 14.45
CA PRO A 101 7.54 -20.99 14.15
C PRO A 101 6.19 -20.62 14.77
N LEU A 102 5.13 -20.64 13.96
CA LEU A 102 3.74 -20.36 14.37
C LEU A 102 2.77 -21.48 13.91
N PRO A 103 2.94 -22.75 14.28
CA PRO A 103 2.13 -23.86 13.75
C PRO A 103 0.61 -23.69 13.93
N LEU A 104 0.15 -23.10 15.03
CA LEU A 104 -1.27 -22.86 15.30
C LEU A 104 -1.81 -21.66 14.52
N LEU A 105 -1.07 -20.55 14.50
CA LEU A 105 -1.49 -19.31 13.83
C LEU A 105 -1.22 -19.31 12.31
N HIS A 106 -0.33 -20.18 11.82
CA HIS A 106 0.06 -20.23 10.41
C HIS A 106 -1.11 -20.42 9.44
N PRO A 107 -2.08 -21.34 9.66
CA PRO A 107 -3.25 -21.47 8.78
C PRO A 107 -4.04 -20.17 8.65
N ASN A 108 -4.25 -19.43 9.74
CA ASN A 108 -4.93 -18.13 9.70
C ASN A 108 -4.12 -17.12 8.86
N LEU A 109 -2.80 -17.04 9.06
CA LEU A 109 -1.93 -16.15 8.28
C LEU A 109 -1.87 -16.54 6.79
N ARG A 110 -2.08 -17.82 6.45
CA ARG A 110 -2.26 -18.24 5.06
C ARG A 110 -3.59 -17.75 4.50
N SER A 111 -4.69 -17.82 5.26
CA SER A 111 -5.97 -17.21 4.86
C SER A 111 -5.86 -15.70 4.68
N VAL A 112 -5.06 -15.01 5.52
CA VAL A 112 -4.74 -13.59 5.33
C VAL A 112 -4.04 -13.37 3.99
N SER A 113 -3.01 -14.16 3.67
CA SER A 113 -2.32 -14.12 2.38
C SER A 113 -3.29 -14.32 1.20
N GLU A 114 -4.25 -15.23 1.32
CA GLU A 114 -5.28 -15.46 0.31
C GLU A 114 -6.24 -14.27 0.16
N ASN A 115 -6.70 -13.68 1.26
CA ASN A 115 -7.57 -12.51 1.25
C ASN A 115 -6.88 -11.30 0.59
N LEU A 116 -5.58 -11.10 0.84
CA LEU A 116 -4.79 -10.04 0.20
C LEU A 116 -4.71 -10.19 -1.33
N HIS A 117 -4.72 -11.41 -1.85
CA HIS A 117 -4.57 -11.66 -3.29
C HIS A 117 -5.87 -11.94 -4.03
N LYS A 118 -6.93 -12.39 -3.34
CA LYS A 118 -8.16 -12.89 -3.95
C LYS A 118 -9.43 -12.39 -3.27
N GLY A 119 -9.33 -11.84 -2.07
CA GLY A 119 -10.44 -11.29 -1.30
C GLY A 119 -10.51 -9.77 -1.42
N TYR A 120 -10.58 -9.08 -0.29
CA TYR A 120 -10.69 -7.62 -0.26
C TYR A 120 -9.39 -6.86 -0.56
N GLY A 121 -8.24 -7.55 -0.57
CA GLY A 121 -6.95 -6.90 -0.81
C GLY A 121 -6.34 -6.22 0.42
N PHE A 122 -6.96 -6.32 1.59
CA PHE A 122 -6.41 -5.85 2.87
C PHE A 122 -6.91 -6.73 4.02
N THR A 123 -6.16 -6.78 5.13
CA THR A 123 -6.57 -7.41 6.39
C THR A 123 -5.97 -6.63 7.56
N PHE A 124 -6.75 -6.42 8.62
CA PHE A 124 -6.24 -5.96 9.93
C PHE A 124 -5.91 -7.15 10.81
N ILE A 125 -4.74 -7.18 11.44
CA ILE A 125 -4.40 -8.16 12.48
C ILE A 125 -4.36 -7.42 13.81
N ARG A 126 -5.20 -7.82 14.77
CA ARG A 126 -5.41 -7.12 16.05
C ARG A 126 -5.03 -7.99 17.25
N GLY A 127 -4.72 -7.33 18.36
CA GLY A 127 -4.50 -7.99 19.66
C GLY A 127 -3.03 -8.14 20.09
N VAL A 128 -2.05 -7.80 19.26
CA VAL A 128 -0.63 -7.85 19.67
C VAL A 128 -0.37 -6.80 20.78
N PRO A 129 0.04 -7.19 21.99
CA PRO A 129 0.20 -6.26 23.10
C PRO A 129 1.57 -5.57 23.07
N VAL A 130 1.74 -4.60 22.16
CA VAL A 130 3.04 -3.96 21.85
C VAL A 130 3.77 -3.39 23.05
N ASP A 131 3.07 -2.88 24.07
CA ASP A 131 3.66 -2.31 25.30
C ASP A 131 4.36 -3.35 26.20
N LYS A 132 4.08 -4.65 26.00
CA LYS A 132 4.75 -5.72 26.75
C LYS A 132 6.14 -6.02 26.22
N TYR A 133 6.46 -5.54 25.03
CA TYR A 133 7.69 -5.85 24.30
C TYR A 133 8.53 -4.60 24.13
N ASN A 134 9.85 -4.76 24.14
CA ASN A 134 10.73 -3.67 23.76
C ASN A 134 10.73 -3.44 22.23
N VAL A 135 11.43 -2.40 21.76
CA VAL A 135 11.46 -2.02 20.34
C VAL A 135 11.96 -3.15 19.43
N GLU A 136 13.04 -3.83 19.82
CA GLU A 136 13.60 -4.94 19.04
C GLU A 136 12.66 -6.15 19.03
N GLU A 137 12.05 -6.47 20.15
CA GLU A 137 11.06 -7.56 20.27
C GLU A 137 9.82 -7.32 19.39
N ASN A 138 9.29 -6.09 19.40
CA ASN A 138 8.20 -5.70 18.53
C ASN A 138 8.58 -5.84 17.05
N MET A 139 9.81 -5.48 16.67
CA MET A 139 10.30 -5.68 15.30
C MET A 139 10.41 -7.17 14.95
N ILE A 140 10.93 -8.01 15.85
CA ILE A 140 11.01 -9.45 15.66
C ILE A 140 9.61 -10.05 15.47
N ILE A 141 8.63 -9.65 16.30
CA ILE A 141 7.24 -10.09 16.18
C ILE A 141 6.66 -9.68 14.83
N PHE A 142 6.80 -8.41 14.45
CA PHE A 142 6.27 -7.91 13.18
C PHE A 142 6.86 -8.65 11.97
N VAL A 143 8.18 -8.79 11.93
CA VAL A 143 8.90 -9.43 10.82
C VAL A 143 8.67 -10.95 10.81
N GLY A 144 8.54 -11.57 11.98
CA GLY A 144 8.24 -12.98 12.18
C GLY A 144 6.84 -13.34 11.68
N VAL A 145 5.81 -12.65 12.17
CA VAL A 145 4.40 -12.85 11.76
C VAL A 145 4.22 -12.59 10.26
N SER A 146 4.72 -11.46 9.74
CA SER A 146 4.60 -11.12 8.32
C SER A 146 5.27 -12.15 7.40
N SER A 147 6.31 -12.86 7.87
CA SER A 147 7.00 -13.89 7.09
C SER A 147 6.11 -15.09 6.70
N HIS A 148 5.04 -15.35 7.45
CA HIS A 148 4.06 -16.40 7.12
C HIS A 148 3.03 -15.94 6.08
N ILE A 149 2.87 -14.63 5.89
CA ILE A 149 1.96 -14.02 4.91
C ILE A 149 2.69 -13.86 3.57
N GLY A 150 3.88 -13.25 3.59
CA GLY A 150 4.75 -13.03 2.44
C GLY A 150 6.20 -13.34 2.79
N CYS A 151 6.85 -14.19 1.99
CA CYS A 151 8.20 -14.70 2.29
C CYS A 151 9.34 -13.83 1.75
N VAL A 152 9.06 -12.90 0.83
CA VAL A 152 10.06 -12.00 0.24
C VAL A 152 9.77 -10.58 0.70
N ARG A 153 10.82 -9.88 1.15
CA ARG A 153 10.73 -8.52 1.66
C ARG A 153 11.36 -7.55 0.67
N SER A 154 10.67 -6.45 0.42
CA SER A 154 11.21 -5.34 -0.37
C SER A 154 12.23 -4.56 0.44
N ARG A 155 13.22 -4.00 -0.25
CA ARG A 155 14.20 -3.09 0.33
C ARG A 155 13.62 -1.69 0.47
N GLN A 156 13.66 -1.15 1.68
CA GLN A 156 13.23 0.20 2.04
C GLN A 156 14.39 1.21 1.98
N ASP A 157 15.60 0.79 2.36
CA ASP A 157 16.82 1.63 2.30
C ASP A 157 18.06 0.80 1.92
N GLN A 158 19.12 1.47 1.47
CA GLN A 158 20.39 0.92 1.01
C GLN A 158 21.56 1.19 1.98
N SER A 159 21.29 1.86 3.10
CA SER A 159 22.29 2.20 4.10
C SER A 159 21.75 2.01 5.52
N PHE A 160 22.60 1.49 6.41
CA PHE A 160 22.35 1.42 7.85
C PHE A 160 23.60 1.91 8.57
N GLU A 161 23.45 2.91 9.44
CA GLU A 161 24.57 3.54 10.17
C GLU A 161 25.71 4.02 9.26
N GLY A 162 25.38 4.47 8.05
CA GLY A 162 26.36 4.96 7.06
C GLY A 162 27.08 3.87 6.28
N ASN A 163 26.77 2.59 6.52
CA ASN A 163 27.33 1.47 5.77
C ASN A 163 26.30 0.91 4.77
N PRO A 164 26.72 0.41 3.60
CA PRO A 164 25.83 -0.27 2.67
C PRO A 164 25.10 -1.45 3.34
N ALA A 165 23.77 -1.42 3.33
CA ALA A 165 22.94 -2.45 3.92
C ALA A 165 21.55 -2.48 3.26
N ASP A 166 20.96 -3.66 3.11
CA ASP A 166 19.58 -3.77 2.66
C ASP A 166 18.64 -3.67 3.87
N VAL A 167 18.05 -2.49 4.08
CA VAL A 167 17.10 -2.24 5.16
C VAL A 167 15.70 -2.65 4.70
N MET A 168 15.02 -3.50 5.46
CA MET A 168 13.71 -4.07 5.09
C MET A 168 12.54 -3.46 5.86
N VAL A 169 12.80 -2.82 7.00
CA VAL A 169 11.80 -2.21 7.88
C VAL A 169 12.19 -0.76 8.09
N ALA A 170 11.23 0.14 7.88
CA ALA A 170 11.39 1.57 8.14
C ALA A 170 10.40 2.01 9.23
N HIS A 171 10.80 3.00 10.03
CA HIS A 171 9.89 3.63 10.96
C HIS A 171 9.06 4.68 10.22
N ILE A 172 7.78 4.79 10.55
CA ILE A 172 6.91 5.87 10.08
C ILE A 172 6.54 6.68 11.31
N THR A 173 7.05 7.90 11.39
CA THR A 173 6.83 8.80 12.52
C THR A 173 7.26 10.21 12.14
N ASP A 174 6.73 11.22 12.83
CA ASP A 174 7.13 12.60 12.61
C ASP A 174 8.58 12.83 13.07
N PHE A 175 9.50 12.93 12.09
CA PHE A 175 10.92 13.23 12.31
C PHE A 175 11.29 14.67 11.89
N ARG A 176 10.32 15.56 11.72
CA ARG A 176 10.63 16.94 11.32
C ARG A 176 11.49 17.63 12.38
N HIS A 177 12.51 18.35 11.93
CA HIS A 177 13.19 19.30 12.78
C HIS A 177 12.47 20.66 12.73
N PRO A 178 12.57 21.50 13.78
CA PRO A 178 11.96 22.84 13.79
C PRO A 178 12.36 23.78 12.63
N LYS A 179 13.32 23.39 11.80
CA LYS A 179 13.79 24.16 10.62
C LYS A 179 13.25 23.63 9.29
N ASP A 180 12.50 22.53 9.29
CA ASP A 180 12.04 21.83 8.08
C ASP A 180 10.66 22.31 7.57
N ASP A 181 10.15 23.41 8.14
CA ASP A 181 8.75 23.90 8.04
C ASP A 181 8.20 24.07 6.60
N ASN A 182 9.07 24.12 5.59
CA ASN A 182 8.69 24.34 4.18
C ASN A 182 9.23 23.29 3.19
N ARG A 183 9.78 22.16 3.65
CA ARG A 183 10.27 21.11 2.74
C ARG A 183 9.20 20.03 2.59
N VAL A 184 8.94 19.61 1.36
CA VAL A 184 8.27 18.33 1.15
C VAL A 184 9.24 17.29 1.72
N MET A 185 8.80 16.63 2.79
CA MET A 185 9.56 15.59 3.47
C MET A 185 9.19 14.24 2.87
N ILE A 186 10.05 13.25 3.10
CA ILE A 186 9.74 11.85 2.76
C ILE A 186 8.41 11.51 3.45
N PRO A 187 7.41 10.93 2.74
CA PRO A 187 6.08 10.68 3.30
C PRO A 187 6.05 9.93 4.63
N ALA A 188 7.09 9.13 4.91
CA ALA A 188 7.25 8.42 6.18
C ALA A 188 7.56 9.32 7.39
N TYR A 189 8.02 10.56 7.17
CA TYR A 189 8.68 11.43 8.15
C TYR A 189 8.01 12.80 8.33
N THR A 190 6.70 12.88 8.09
CA THR A 190 5.92 14.13 8.12
C THR A 190 4.63 13.98 8.92
N ASP A 191 4.09 15.09 9.40
CA ASP A 191 2.73 15.19 9.95
C ASP A 191 1.69 15.65 8.91
N GLY A 192 2.14 15.93 7.68
CA GLY A 192 1.28 16.36 6.58
C GLY A 192 0.47 15.20 6.02
N GLU A 193 -0.67 15.54 5.39
CA GLU A 193 -1.47 14.57 4.66
C GLU A 193 -0.62 13.91 3.55
N VAL A 194 -0.70 12.59 3.46
CA VAL A 194 -0.11 11.83 2.35
C VAL A 194 -1.26 11.39 1.44
N PRO A 195 -1.37 11.91 0.21
CA PRO A 195 -2.42 11.51 -0.73
C PRO A 195 -2.41 10.01 -1.00
N PHE A 196 -3.55 9.47 -1.44
CA PHE A 196 -3.66 8.07 -1.85
C PHE A 196 -2.58 7.70 -2.87
N HIS A 197 -1.87 6.61 -2.60
CA HIS A 197 -0.81 6.09 -3.46
C HIS A 197 -0.75 4.56 -3.35
N THR A 198 0.02 3.96 -4.25
CA THR A 198 0.47 2.58 -4.15
C THR A 198 1.98 2.57 -3.96
N ASP A 199 2.46 1.62 -3.14
CA ASP A 199 3.89 1.42 -2.93
C ASP A 199 4.50 0.44 -3.93
N LEU A 200 5.84 0.46 -4.00
CA LEU A 200 6.58 -0.55 -4.72
C LEU A 200 6.51 -1.89 -3.97
N GLY A 201 5.91 -2.89 -4.63
CA GLY A 201 5.79 -4.24 -4.11
C GLY A 201 4.43 -4.83 -4.40
N ASN A 202 4.18 -6.05 -3.90
CA ASN A 202 2.85 -6.66 -3.99
C ASN A 202 2.00 -6.41 -2.75
N LEU A 203 2.63 -6.20 -1.60
CA LEU A 203 1.99 -6.01 -0.31
C LEU A 203 2.72 -4.90 0.46
N VAL A 204 1.96 -4.08 1.16
CA VAL A 204 2.45 -3.16 2.19
C VAL A 204 1.87 -3.60 3.53
N SER A 205 2.68 -3.55 4.58
CA SER A 205 2.25 -3.89 5.94
C SER A 205 2.75 -2.83 6.91
N LEU A 206 1.86 -2.38 7.78
CA LEU A 206 2.16 -1.42 8.84
C LEU A 206 1.95 -2.11 10.19
N PHE A 207 2.81 -1.77 11.16
CA PHE A 207 2.72 -2.29 12.52
C PHE A 207 2.71 -1.12 13.50
N THR A 208 1.54 -0.88 14.09
CA THR A 208 1.30 0.27 14.96
C THR A 208 1.91 0.03 16.33
N LEU A 209 2.87 0.87 16.72
CA LEU A 209 3.51 0.84 18.03
C LEU A 209 2.85 1.80 19.03
N SER A 210 2.22 2.86 18.54
CA SER A 210 1.57 3.89 19.36
C SER A 210 0.52 4.63 18.54
N GLU A 211 -0.52 5.12 19.22
CA GLU A 211 -1.52 5.99 18.61
C GLU A 211 -1.02 7.44 18.52
N PRO A 212 -1.36 8.16 17.44
CA PRO A 212 -1.07 9.59 17.34
C PRO A 212 -1.91 10.40 18.35
N ALA A 213 -1.38 11.53 18.82
CA ALA A 213 -2.12 12.42 19.72
C ALA A 213 -3.38 13.03 19.07
N THR A 214 -3.31 13.31 17.76
CA THR A 214 -4.38 13.83 16.92
C THR A 214 -4.10 13.47 15.46
N GLY A 215 -5.13 13.16 14.68
CA GLY A 215 -5.00 12.80 13.26
C GLY A 215 -4.32 11.45 13.06
N GLY A 216 -3.58 11.29 11.96
CA GLY A 216 -2.81 10.08 11.65
C GLY A 216 -3.66 8.89 11.19
N GLU A 217 -4.87 9.15 10.71
CA GLU A 217 -5.77 8.13 10.17
C GLU A 217 -5.17 7.46 8.94
N THR A 218 -5.17 6.12 8.92
CA THR A 218 -4.83 5.35 7.72
C THR A 218 -6.09 5.13 6.89
N LEU A 219 -6.12 5.71 5.69
CA LEU A 219 -7.24 5.59 4.76
C LEU A 219 -6.96 4.52 3.70
N LEU A 220 -7.97 3.72 3.38
CA LEU A 220 -7.91 2.71 2.33
C LEU A 220 -9.00 2.96 1.29
N ALA A 221 -8.67 2.72 0.03
CA ALA A 221 -9.62 2.78 -1.08
C ALA A 221 -9.42 1.58 -2.00
N SER A 222 -10.52 0.98 -2.48
CA SER A 222 -10.47 -0.05 -3.52
C SER A 222 -10.13 0.57 -4.87
N SER A 223 -8.94 0.28 -5.39
CA SER A 223 -8.53 0.67 -6.75
C SER A 223 -9.45 0.04 -7.82
N TRP A 224 -10.00 -1.15 -7.56
CA TRP A 224 -10.93 -1.82 -8.46
C TRP A 224 -12.29 -1.12 -8.51
N ARG A 225 -12.78 -0.62 -7.37
CA ARG A 225 -14.00 0.19 -7.30
C ARG A 225 -13.81 1.54 -7.99
N VAL A 226 -12.65 2.17 -7.81
CA VAL A 226 -12.26 3.40 -8.52
C VAL A 226 -12.20 3.16 -10.02
N TYR A 227 -11.60 2.05 -10.46
CA TYR A 227 -11.59 1.66 -11.87
C TYR A 227 -13.00 1.56 -12.45
N ASN A 228 -13.91 0.82 -11.78
CA ASN A 228 -15.30 0.70 -12.22
C ASN A 228 -16.01 2.06 -12.29
N GLU A 229 -15.72 2.97 -11.37
CA GLU A 229 -16.24 4.34 -11.41
C GLU A 229 -15.73 5.12 -12.62
N LEU A 230 -14.44 5.01 -12.92
CA LEU A 230 -13.81 5.65 -14.07
C LEU A 230 -14.32 5.07 -15.38
N VAL A 231 -14.49 3.75 -15.51
CA VAL A 231 -15.11 3.15 -16.70
C VAL A 231 -16.51 3.73 -16.95
N ARG A 232 -17.31 3.90 -15.90
CA ARG A 232 -18.67 4.42 -15.98
C ARG A 232 -18.75 5.90 -16.32
N THR A 233 -17.85 6.72 -15.76
CA THR A 233 -17.98 8.18 -15.79
C THR A 233 -16.94 8.89 -16.64
N ARG A 234 -15.74 8.31 -16.75
CA ARG A 234 -14.54 8.89 -17.37
C ARG A 234 -13.68 7.82 -18.06
N PRO A 235 -14.22 7.04 -19.01
CA PRO A 235 -13.45 6.03 -19.75
C PRO A 235 -12.28 6.65 -20.54
N ASP A 236 -12.38 7.95 -20.86
CA ASP A 236 -11.27 8.74 -21.41
C ASP A 236 -10.04 8.75 -20.49
N LEU A 237 -10.22 8.82 -19.16
CA LEU A 237 -9.10 8.76 -18.22
C LEU A 237 -8.48 7.37 -18.13
N ILE A 238 -9.26 6.29 -18.29
CA ILE A 238 -8.71 4.93 -18.38
C ILE A 238 -7.76 4.83 -19.58
N ARG A 239 -8.13 5.46 -20.70
CA ARG A 239 -7.28 5.51 -21.89
C ARG A 239 -6.00 6.28 -21.66
N GLU A 240 -6.09 7.49 -21.12
CA GLU A 240 -4.92 8.30 -20.82
C GLU A 240 -3.97 7.57 -19.85
N LEU A 241 -4.49 6.95 -18.80
CA LEU A 241 -3.67 6.22 -17.81
C LEU A 241 -3.06 4.92 -18.36
N ALA A 242 -3.68 4.32 -19.37
CA ALA A 242 -3.19 3.11 -20.03
C ALA A 242 -2.15 3.39 -21.13
N ASP A 243 -1.98 4.64 -21.55
CA ASP A 243 -0.95 5.05 -22.53
C ASP A 243 0.44 5.17 -21.88
N GLU A 244 1.50 5.33 -22.67
CA GLU A 244 2.87 5.45 -22.15
C GLU A 244 3.17 6.84 -21.58
N TRP A 245 3.47 6.89 -20.27
CA TRP A 245 3.91 8.09 -19.57
C TRP A 245 5.42 8.12 -19.37
N ASP A 246 6.01 9.30 -19.51
CA ASP A 246 7.42 9.55 -19.17
C ASP A 246 7.58 9.59 -17.65
N ILE A 247 8.11 8.51 -17.07
CA ILE A 247 8.37 8.42 -15.63
C ILE A 247 9.86 8.71 -15.38
N PRO A 248 10.19 9.82 -14.69
CA PRO A 248 11.58 10.17 -14.38
C PRO A 248 12.19 9.21 -13.36
N ARG A 249 13.49 8.94 -13.50
CA ARG A 249 14.30 8.22 -12.51
C ARG A 249 15.47 9.07 -12.03
N LYS A 250 15.96 8.73 -10.83
CA LYS A 250 17.10 9.40 -10.19
C LYS A 250 18.40 9.37 -11.02
N ASP A 251 18.54 8.41 -11.93
CA ASP A 251 19.71 8.23 -12.81
C ASP A 251 19.55 8.94 -14.18
N ALA A 252 18.60 9.87 -14.31
CA ALA A 252 18.25 10.59 -15.53
C ALA A 252 17.69 9.73 -16.69
N VAL A 253 17.39 8.45 -16.45
CA VAL A 253 16.71 7.60 -17.44
C VAL A 253 15.20 7.76 -17.31
N VAL A 254 14.56 8.24 -18.38
CA VAL A 254 13.10 8.22 -18.50
C VAL A 254 12.66 6.82 -18.89
N ARG A 255 11.77 6.21 -18.13
CA ARG A 255 11.04 5.01 -18.58
C ARG A 255 9.67 5.43 -19.09
N ARG A 256 9.30 4.92 -20.26
CA ARG A 256 7.94 5.07 -20.79
C ARG A 256 7.13 3.85 -20.41
N LEU A 257 6.08 4.05 -19.62
CA LEU A 257 5.16 2.98 -19.24
C LEU A 257 3.79 3.52 -18.83
N PRO A 258 2.73 2.70 -18.93
CA PRO A 258 1.42 3.02 -18.37
C PRO A 258 1.43 3.32 -16.88
N LEU A 259 0.49 4.14 -16.44
CA LEU A 259 0.18 4.33 -15.02
C LEU A 259 -0.91 3.36 -14.55
N LEU A 260 -1.69 2.83 -15.49
CA LEU A 260 -2.71 1.82 -15.27
C LEU A 260 -2.48 0.63 -16.20
N PHE A 261 -2.21 -0.53 -15.61
CA PHE A 261 -2.07 -1.78 -16.35
C PHE A 261 -3.30 -2.65 -16.13
N TYR A 262 -3.76 -3.28 -17.21
CA TYR A 262 -4.64 -4.42 -17.15
C TYR A 262 -3.88 -5.69 -17.52
N GLN A 263 -3.96 -6.69 -16.65
CA GLN A 263 -3.45 -8.02 -16.90
C GLN A 263 -4.64 -8.98 -16.88
N PRO A 264 -5.03 -9.53 -18.05
CA PRO A 264 -6.08 -10.55 -18.09
C PRO A 264 -5.62 -11.80 -17.32
N PRO A 265 -6.57 -12.59 -16.80
CA PRO A 265 -6.22 -13.85 -16.14
C PRO A 265 -5.50 -14.78 -17.13
N HIS A 266 -4.42 -15.43 -16.68
CA HIS A 266 -3.63 -16.36 -17.48
C HIS A 266 -3.11 -17.51 -16.61
N ASP A 267 -3.33 -18.76 -17.03
CA ASP A 267 -3.04 -19.97 -16.26
C ASP A 267 -3.64 -19.90 -14.84
N THR A 268 -2.77 -19.84 -13.82
CA THR A 268 -3.12 -19.71 -12.41
C THR A 268 -3.09 -18.27 -11.91
N ALA A 269 -2.68 -17.30 -12.74
CA ALA A 269 -2.62 -15.90 -12.37
C ALA A 269 -4.02 -15.28 -12.47
N PRO A 270 -4.53 -14.65 -11.39
CA PRO A 270 -5.83 -13.98 -11.43
C PRO A 270 -5.77 -12.72 -12.30
N GLU A 271 -6.95 -12.23 -12.68
CA GLU A 271 -7.12 -10.91 -13.28
C GLU A 271 -6.54 -9.82 -12.37
N ARG A 272 -5.84 -8.84 -12.95
CA ARG A 272 -5.27 -7.71 -12.19
C ARG A 272 -5.47 -6.39 -12.90
N ILE A 273 -5.83 -5.38 -12.10
CA ILE A 273 -5.62 -3.98 -12.41
C ILE A 273 -4.50 -3.47 -11.50
N ILE A 274 -3.46 -2.87 -12.09
CA ILE A 274 -2.29 -2.38 -11.38
C ILE A 274 -2.21 -0.88 -11.62
N ILE A 275 -2.29 -0.10 -10.54
CA ILE A 275 -2.05 1.34 -10.56
C ILE A 275 -0.63 1.55 -10.08
N GLN A 276 0.21 2.11 -10.95
CA GLN A 276 1.58 2.44 -10.61
C GLN A 276 1.68 3.90 -10.21
N SER A 277 2.08 4.15 -8.95
CA SER A 277 2.50 5.48 -8.56
C SER A 277 3.77 5.86 -9.33
N PRO A 278 3.79 7.00 -10.06
CA PRO A 278 5.00 7.48 -10.73
C PRO A 278 6.10 7.90 -9.75
N ALA A 279 5.77 8.03 -8.45
CA ALA A 279 6.74 8.27 -7.39
C ALA A 279 7.50 6.97 -7.06
N GLY A 280 8.48 6.62 -7.90
CA GLY A 280 9.45 5.59 -7.56
C GLY A 280 10.26 6.01 -6.34
N GLY A 281 10.11 5.30 -5.22
CA GLY A 281 11.05 5.20 -4.10
C GLY A 281 11.69 6.51 -3.61
N SER A 282 11.14 7.06 -2.53
CA SER A 282 11.83 7.94 -1.57
C SER A 282 12.84 8.92 -2.21
N GLY A 283 12.36 9.90 -2.95
CA GLY A 283 13.18 11.03 -3.38
C GLY A 283 12.40 11.92 -4.32
N HIS A 284 12.04 13.11 -3.83
CA HIS A 284 11.31 14.11 -4.58
C HIS A 284 11.87 14.34 -5.99
N PRO A 285 11.01 14.54 -7.00
CA PRO A 285 11.40 15.32 -8.16
C PRO A 285 11.54 16.77 -7.70
N THR A 286 12.77 17.23 -7.46
CA THR A 286 13.04 18.66 -7.57
C THR A 286 12.80 19.03 -9.03
N LEU A 287 11.69 19.72 -9.31
CA LEU A 287 11.54 20.41 -10.58
C LEU A 287 12.69 21.41 -10.71
N PRO A 288 13.50 21.38 -11.77
CA PRO A 288 14.44 22.46 -12.02
C PRO A 288 13.63 23.73 -12.34
N GLY A 289 13.93 24.80 -11.62
CA GLY A 289 13.63 26.16 -12.05
C GLY A 289 14.60 26.63 -13.12
#